data_AF-A0A4Q7P4T1-F1
#
_entry.id   AF-A0A4Q7P4T1-F1
#
_cell.length_a   1.000
_cell.length_b   1.000
_cell.length_c   1.000
_cell.angle_alpha   90.00
_cell.angle_beta   90.00
_cell.angle_gamma   90.00
#
_symmetry.space_group_name_H-M   'P 1'
#
loop_
_entity.id
_entity.type
_entity.pdbx_description
1 polymer ?
#
loop_
_entity_poly.entity_id
_entity_poly.type
_entity_poly.pdbx_seq_one_letter_code
_entity_poly.pdbx_strand_id
1 'polypeptide(L)'
;MAAKKTGFEEVETMLQDIGTKIEELIEKGKEVGGEAKEDIEKKIKDFKEKRTTLEDEFKKGKEKVEKLYNEKREEMEPNLSASAEHFKEGFKEILEGVRKLLGK
;
A
#
# COMPACT_ATOMS: atom_id res chain seq x y z
N MET A 1 0.05 -19.76 9.99
CA MET A 1 1.14 -19.07 9.27
C MET A 1 0.87 -17.58 9.38
N ALA A 2 1.81 -16.77 9.86
CA ALA A 2 1.62 -15.32 9.92
C ALA A 2 1.45 -14.80 8.48
N ALA A 3 0.40 -14.00 8.24
CA ALA A 3 0.18 -13.37 6.95
C ALA A 3 1.41 -12.52 6.59
N LYS A 4 1.98 -12.76 5.41
CA LYS A 4 3.14 -12.00 4.93
C LYS A 4 2.69 -10.55 4.75
N LYS A 5 3.28 -9.62 5.50
CA LYS A 5 3.01 -8.19 5.35
C LYS A 5 3.29 -7.77 3.90
N THR A 6 2.44 -6.91 3.37
CA THR A 6 2.66 -6.24 2.09
C THR A 6 3.83 -5.27 2.20
N GLY A 7 4.45 -4.92 1.07
CA GLY A 7 5.55 -3.95 1.06
C GLY A 7 5.16 -2.59 1.64
N PHE A 8 3.88 -2.21 1.56
CA PHE A 8 3.38 -0.98 2.18
C PHE A 8 3.33 -1.09 3.71
N GLU A 9 2.84 -2.21 4.24
CA GLU A 9 2.80 -2.47 5.69
C GLU A 9 4.20 -2.59 6.30
N GLU A 10 5.19 -3.06 5.53
CA GLU A 10 6.60 -3.06 5.95
C GLU A 10 7.14 -1.64 6.12
N VAL A 11 6.87 -0.74 5.16
CA VAL A 11 7.30 0.67 5.26
C VAL A 11 6.56 1.41 6.37
N GLU A 12 5.25 1.17 6.57
CA GLU A 12 4.51 1.73 7.71
C GLU A 12 5.08 1.27 9.04
N THR A 13 5.46 -0.01 9.15
CA THR A 13 6.13 -0.55 10.36
C THR A 13 7.47 0.17 10.60
N MET A 14 8.28 0.38 9.56
CA MET A 14 9.56 1.09 9.69
C MET A 14 9.37 2.55 10.15
N LEU A 15 8.34 3.24 9.64
CA LEU A 15 8.01 4.61 10.05
C LEU A 15 7.61 4.68 11.53
N GLN A 16 6.83 3.71 12.01
CA GLN A 16 6.47 3.58 13.42
C GLN A 16 7.69 3.30 14.31
N ASP A 17 8.59 2.42 13.88
CA ASP A 17 9.82 2.11 14.60
C ASP A 17 10.75 3.33 14.70
N ILE A 18 10.85 4.13 13.64
CA ILE A 18 11.60 5.40 13.65
C ILE A 18 10.95 6.38 14.64
N GLY A 19 9.62 6.49 14.65
CA GLY A 19 8.90 7.31 15.62
C GLY A 19 9.20 6.91 17.06
N THR A 20 9.12 5.61 17.36
CA THR A 20 9.42 5.06 18.68
C THR A 20 10.85 5.36 19.12
N LYS A 21 11.83 5.17 18.22
CA LYS A 21 13.24 5.51 18.51
C LYS A 21 13.46 6.99 18.75
N ILE A 22 12.73 7.88 18.07
CA ILE A 22 12.79 9.32 18.33
C ILE A 22 12.29 9.61 19.75
N GLU A 23 11.20 9.00 20.19
CA GLU A 23 10.66 9.16 21.53
C GLU A 23 11.64 8.67 22.60
N GLU A 24 12.23 7.49 22.42
CA GLU A 24 13.27 6.96 23.31
C GLU A 24 14.49 7.89 23.40
N LEU A 25 14.93 8.46 22.28
CA LEU A 25 16.03 9.42 22.26
C LEU A 25 15.66 10.73 22.96
N ILE A 26 14.42 11.20 22.81
CA ILE A 26 13.92 12.39 23.52
C ILE A 26 13.94 12.15 25.04
N GLU A 27 13.49 10.98 25.51
CA GLU A 27 13.57 10.65 26.94
C GLU A 27 15.01 10.62 27.43
N LYS A 28 15.89 9.90 26.74
CA LYS A 28 17.32 9.84 27.11
C LYS A 28 17.95 11.23 27.14
N GLY A 29 17.63 12.08 26.17
CA GLY A 29 18.12 13.46 26.09
C GLY A 29 17.65 14.38 27.22
N LYS A 30 16.56 14.05 27.92
CA LYS A 30 16.11 14.77 29.13
C LYS A 30 16.94 14.39 30.36
N GLU A 31 17.45 13.16 30.39
CA GLU A 31 18.20 12.61 31.52
C GLU A 31 19.71 12.92 31.45
N VAL A 32 20.23 13.22 30.26
CA VAL A 32 21.64 13.60 30.06
C VAL A 32 21.84 15.10 29.85
N GLY A 33 22.99 15.62 30.25
CA GLY A 33 23.40 17.01 30.07
C GLY A 33 24.72 17.16 29.30
N GLY A 34 25.06 18.39 28.90
CA GLY A 34 26.31 18.71 28.20
C GLY A 34 26.37 18.18 26.77
N GLU A 35 27.58 17.85 26.28
CA GLU A 35 27.83 17.37 24.91
C GLU A 35 26.98 16.15 24.52
N ALA A 36 26.71 15.24 25.47
CA ALA A 36 25.87 14.07 25.23
C ALA A 36 24.42 14.44 24.85
N LYS A 37 23.91 15.57 25.37
CA LYS A 37 22.58 16.08 25.03
C LYS A 37 22.57 16.64 23.60
N GLU A 38 23.59 17.40 23.22
CA GLU A 38 23.70 17.96 21.87
C GLU A 38 23.78 16.87 20.79
N ASP A 39 24.54 15.80 21.05
CA ASP A 39 24.64 14.64 20.16
C ASP A 39 23.29 13.90 20.00
N ILE A 40 22.53 13.77 21.09
CA ILE A 40 21.19 13.17 21.07
C ILE A 40 20.22 14.06 20.29
N GLU A 41 20.22 15.37 20.53
CA GLU A 41 19.38 16.32 19.81
C GLU A 41 19.68 16.32 18.30
N LYS A 42 20.95 16.23 17.92
CA LYS A 42 21.35 16.08 16.52
C LYS A 42 20.82 14.80 15.90
N LYS A 43 20.94 13.66 16.59
CA LYS A 43 20.38 12.38 16.11
C LYS A 43 18.86 12.42 15.98
N ILE A 44 18.16 13.05 16.93
CA ILE A 44 16.70 13.24 16.86
C ILE A 44 16.33 14.04 15.61
N LYS A 45 17.06 15.12 15.32
CA LYS A 45 16.83 15.94 14.13
C LYS A 45 17.03 15.12 12.85
N ASP A 46 18.14 14.39 12.75
CA ASP A 46 18.43 13.55 11.58
C ASP A 46 17.36 12.48 11.36
N PHE A 47 16.86 11.85 12.43
CA PHE A 47 15.78 10.86 12.33
C PHE A 47 14.45 11.48 11.92
N LYS A 48 14.13 12.68 12.41
CA LYS A 48 12.92 13.42 11.99
C LYS A 48 12.97 13.76 10.51
N GLU A 49 14.09 14.29 10.02
CA GLU A 49 14.24 14.63 8.59
C GLU A 49 14.09 13.40 7.69
N LYS A 50 14.79 12.30 8.03
CA LYS A 50 14.69 11.04 7.28
C LYS A 50 13.27 10.47 7.29
N ARG A 51 12.57 10.55 8.42
CA ARG A 51 11.19 10.11 8.54
C ARG A 51 10.28 10.92 7.61
N THR A 52 10.38 12.24 7.63
CA THR A 52 9.58 13.11 6.76
C THR A 52 9.80 12.79 5.29
N THR A 53 11.06 12.62 4.86
CA THR A 53 11.37 12.23 3.47
C THR A 53 10.74 10.89 3.10
N LEU A 54 10.83 9.90 4.00
CA LEU A 54 10.26 8.57 3.76
C LEU A 54 8.72 8.61 3.73
N GLU A 55 8.07 9.39 4.58
CA GLU A 55 6.61 9.59 4.58
C GLU A 55 6.13 10.23 3.27
N ASP A 56 6.87 11.22 2.74
CA ASP A 56 6.56 11.88 1.48
C ASP A 56 6.68 10.92 0.28
N GLU A 57 7.76 10.13 0.22
CA GLU A 57 7.95 9.13 -0.83
C GLU A 57 6.91 8.02 -0.75
N PHE A 58 6.60 7.57 0.46
CA PHE A 58 5.58 6.55 0.71
C PHE A 58 4.20 7.03 0.23
N LYS A 59 3.82 8.26 0.57
CA LYS A 59 2.56 8.87 0.14
C LYS A 59 2.48 8.97 -1.39
N LYS A 60 3.53 9.49 -2.03
CA LYS A 60 3.61 9.57 -3.52
C LYS A 60 3.50 8.20 -4.17
N GLY A 61 4.15 7.18 -3.59
CA GLY A 61 4.08 5.81 -4.07
C GLY A 61 2.66 5.25 -4.00
N LYS A 62 1.96 5.45 -2.89
CA LYS A 62 0.57 5.00 -2.69
C LYS A 62 -0.39 5.70 -3.65
N GLU A 63 -0.28 7.02 -3.78
CA GLU A 63 -1.08 7.82 -4.73
C GLU A 63 -0.87 7.36 -6.17
N LYS A 64 0.37 7.05 -6.58
CA LYS A 64 0.68 6.58 -7.92
C LYS A 64 0.05 5.21 -8.21
N VAL A 65 0.08 4.29 -7.26
CA VAL A 65 -0.53 2.96 -7.41
C VAL A 65 -2.05 3.07 -7.47
N GLU A 66 -2.65 3.87 -6.60
CA GLU A 66 -4.09 4.10 -6.60
C GLU A 66 -4.56 4.74 -7.90
N LYS A 67 -3.81 5.74 -8.40
CA LYS A 67 -4.09 6.37 -9.69
C LYS A 67 -4.01 5.38 -10.85
N LEU A 68 -2.94 4.58 -10.94
CA LEU A 68 -2.80 3.56 -11.98
C LEU A 68 -3.91 2.50 -11.92
N TYR A 69 -4.32 2.12 -10.71
CA TYR A 69 -5.42 1.18 -10.52
C TYR A 69 -6.75 1.77 -11.02
N ASN A 70 -7.04 3.02 -10.66
CA ASN A 70 -8.25 3.70 -11.10
C ASN A 70 -8.27 3.93 -12.62
N GLU A 71 -7.17 4.41 -13.20
CA GLU A 71 -7.04 4.58 -14.66
C GLU A 71 -7.26 3.25 -15.40
N LYS A 72 -6.61 2.17 -14.96
CA LYS A 72 -6.83 0.84 -15.56
C LYS A 72 -8.26 0.35 -15.38
N ARG A 73 -8.87 0.60 -14.23
CA ARG A 73 -10.26 0.20 -13.97
C ARG A 73 -11.21 0.96 -14.88
N GLU A 74 -11.04 2.27 -15.02
CA GLU A 74 -11.85 3.12 -15.91
C GLU A 74 -11.67 2.75 -17.39
N GLU A 75 -10.46 2.39 -17.82
CA GLU A 75 -10.20 1.89 -19.18
C GLU A 75 -10.80 0.50 -19.42
N MET A 76 -10.78 -0.37 -18.41
CA MET A 76 -11.24 -1.76 -18.54
C MET A 76 -12.73 -1.93 -18.26
N GLU A 77 -13.37 -1.13 -17.42
CA GLU A 77 -14.80 -1.20 -17.09
C GLU A 77 -15.72 -1.22 -18.33
N PRO A 78 -15.56 -0.35 -19.35
CA PRO A 78 -16.40 -0.41 -20.54
C PRO A 78 -16.16 -1.69 -21.34
N ASN A 79 -14.91 -2.13 -21.47
CA ASN A 79 -14.55 -3.35 -22.20
C ASN A 79 -14.98 -4.64 -21.46
N LEU A 80 -14.89 -4.65 -20.13
CA LEU A 80 -15.33 -5.75 -19.27
C LEU A 80 -16.85 -5.84 -19.24
N SER A 81 -17.56 -4.70 -19.20
CA SER A 81 -19.02 -4.68 -19.25
C SER A 81 -19.54 -5.19 -20.59
N ALA A 82 -18.96 -4.71 -21.70
CA ALA A 82 -19.28 -5.19 -23.04
C ALA A 82 -18.93 -6.68 -23.21
N SER A 83 -17.75 -7.11 -22.74
CA SER A 83 -17.34 -8.52 -22.83
C SER A 83 -18.18 -9.42 -21.92
N ALA A 84 -18.68 -8.94 -20.78
CA ALA A 84 -19.53 -9.71 -19.86
C ALA A 84 -20.92 -9.95 -20.44
N GLU A 85 -21.50 -8.97 -21.15
CA GLU A 85 -22.75 -9.17 -21.89
C GLU A 85 -22.58 -10.22 -22.99
N HIS A 86 -21.56 -10.07 -23.84
CA HIS A 86 -21.28 -11.05 -24.91
C HIS A 86 -20.94 -12.44 -24.36
N PHE A 87 -20.20 -12.51 -23.25
CA PHE A 87 -19.90 -13.78 -22.59
C PHE A 87 -21.16 -14.45 -22.04
N LYS A 88 -22.09 -13.69 -21.45
CA LYS A 88 -23.36 -14.22 -20.92
C LYS A 88 -24.28 -14.72 -22.03
N GLU A 89 -24.30 -14.05 -23.18
CA GLU A 89 -25.02 -14.47 -24.38
C GLU A 89 -24.42 -15.74 -24.98
N GLY A 90 -23.10 -15.76 -25.20
CA GLY A 90 -22.41 -16.96 -25.70
C GLY A 90 -22.54 -18.15 -24.74
N PHE A 91 -22.49 -17.90 -23.43
CA PHE A 91 -22.69 -18.96 -22.43
C PHE A 91 -24.13 -19.50 -22.42
N LYS A 92 -25.13 -18.65 -22.67
CA LYS A 92 -26.52 -19.10 -22.88
C LYS A 92 -26.65 -19.95 -24.14
N GLU A 93 -26.07 -19.55 -25.26
CA GLU A 93 -26.09 -20.35 -26.50
C GLU A 93 -25.40 -21.70 -26.33
N ILE A 94 -24.27 -21.74 -25.62
CA ILE A 94 -23.58 -22.98 -25.28
C ILE A 94 -24.47 -23.87 -24.41
N LEU A 95 -25.11 -23.32 -23.37
CA LEU A 95 -26.04 -24.06 -22.51
C LEU A 95 -27.25 -24.60 -23.29
N GLU A 96 -27.79 -23.83 -24.22
CA GLU A 96 -28.91 -24.25 -25.08
C GLU A 96 -28.50 -25.34 -26.08
N GLY A 97 -27.32 -25.21 -26.69
CA GLY A 97 -26.75 -26.23 -27.57
C GLY A 97 -26.48 -27.54 -26.84
N VAL A 98 -25.92 -27.48 -25.63
CA VAL A 98 -25.69 -28.65 -24.77
C VAL A 98 -27.02 -29.29 -24.35
N ARG A 99 -28.05 -28.51 -24.01
CA ARG A 99 -29.39 -29.03 -23.68
C ARG A 99 -30.04 -29.75 -24.87
N LYS A 100 -29.96 -29.18 -26.08
CA LYS A 100 -30.46 -29.81 -27.32
C LYS A 100 -29.74 -31.12 -27.64
N LEU A 101 -28.43 -31.18 -27.41
CA LEU A 101 -27.63 -32.39 -27.65
C LEU A 101 -27.87 -33.50 -26.60
N LEU A 102 -28.22 -33.14 -25.37
CA LEU A 102 -28.49 -34.08 -24.27
C LEU A 102 -29.96 -34.57 -24.19
N GLY A 103 -30.80 -34.21 -25.17
CA GLY A 103 -32.08 -34.89 -25.40
C GLY A 103 -33.19 -34.60 -24.37
N LYS A 104 -33.31 -33.36 -23.88
CA LYS A 104 -34.52 -32.88 -23.21
C LYS A 104 -35.06 -31.62 -23.90
#